data_AF-A0A9N9WQR2-F1
#
_entry.id   AF-A0A9N9WQR2-F1
#
_cell.length_a   1.000
_cell.length_b   1.000
_cell.length_c   1.000
_cell.angle_alpha   90.00
_cell.angle_beta   90.00
_cell.angle_gamma   90.00
#
_symmetry.space_group_name_H-M   'P 1'
#
loop_
_entity.id
_entity.type
_entity.pdbx_description
1 polymer ?
#
loop_
_entity_poly.entity_id
_entity_poly.type
_entity_poly.pdbx_seq_one_letter_code
_entity_poly.pdbx_strand_id
1 'polypeptide(L)'
;MKRTYYPNYFSIDDIIVTQEKIPCITEQELSNLGFLDQSHSSTDLKANQEVQLPLWYILQVQKERGRNQFYDVKIPNIYKSTYSEICKADATAVDLGKLNKHFYELGRYVSHFDRNGFVGRMIYETCRSRMKYLKDLCNNINNEQRNESRLDHIEYHLFLEGSKTNKKFSEWLQESTVNIKTSEMVVNHRKRKRALMEAENAIAGSQKT
;
A
#
# COMPACT_ATOMS: atom_id res chain seq x y z
N MET A 1 8.73 9.15 8.43
CA MET A 1 7.30 9.39 8.69
C MET A 1 6.83 8.28 9.61
N LYS A 2 6.27 8.56 10.80
CA LYS A 2 5.75 7.50 11.67
C LYS A 2 4.49 6.92 11.01
N ARG A 3 4.54 5.66 10.57
CA ARG A 3 3.34 4.92 10.17
C ARG A 3 2.51 4.71 11.42
N THR A 4 1.38 5.39 11.47
CA THR A 4 0.40 5.25 12.56
C THR A 4 -0.45 4.02 12.28
N TYR A 5 -0.69 3.20 13.28
CA TYR A 5 -1.63 2.08 13.25
C TYR A 5 -3.10 2.53 13.16
N TYR A 6 -3.36 3.74 12.63
CA TYR A 6 -4.67 4.41 12.49
C TYR A 6 -4.70 5.20 11.19
N PRO A 7 -5.87 5.29 10.51
CA PRO A 7 -6.02 6.11 9.31
C PRO A 7 -5.48 7.51 9.55
N ASN A 8 -4.49 7.90 8.75
CA ASN A 8 -3.79 9.15 8.91
C ASN A 8 -3.89 9.96 7.64
N TYR A 9 -4.52 11.14 7.79
CA TYR A 9 -4.68 12.11 6.71
C TYR A 9 -3.36 12.47 6.01
N PHE A 10 -2.24 12.48 6.74
CA PHE A 10 -0.93 12.84 6.20
C PHE A 10 -0.15 11.65 5.65
N SER A 11 -0.65 10.42 5.80
CA SER A 11 0.02 9.25 5.28
C SER A 11 -0.28 9.10 3.79
N ILE A 12 0.75 9.22 2.96
CA ILE A 12 0.64 8.98 1.51
C ILE A 12 0.17 7.55 1.24
N ASP A 13 0.65 6.60 2.04
CA ASP A 13 0.27 5.19 1.95
C ASP A 13 -1.25 5.03 2.18
N ASP A 14 -1.83 5.73 3.17
CA ASP A 14 -3.29 5.69 3.41
C ASP A 14 -4.09 6.33 2.27
N ILE A 15 -3.61 7.46 1.73
CA ILE A 15 -4.26 8.12 0.58
C ILE A 15 -4.30 7.17 -0.62
N ILE A 16 -3.21 6.45 -0.88
CA ILE A 16 -3.13 5.48 -1.97
C ILE A 16 -4.08 4.31 -1.73
N VAL A 17 -4.12 3.77 -0.51
CA VAL A 17 -5.01 2.65 -0.15
C VAL A 17 -6.47 3.04 -0.29
N THR A 18 -6.84 4.21 0.24
CA THR A 18 -8.23 4.65 0.23
C THR A 18 -8.72 5.10 -1.16
N GLN A 19 -7.82 5.33 -2.12
CA GLN A 19 -8.14 5.57 -3.52
C GLN A 19 -8.57 4.29 -4.26
N GLU A 20 -8.29 3.10 -3.72
CA GLU A 20 -8.68 1.84 -4.34
C GLU A 20 -10.20 1.72 -4.48
N LYS A 21 -10.64 1.21 -5.64
CA LYS A 21 -12.06 1.02 -5.93
C LYS A 21 -12.57 -0.28 -5.34
N ILE A 22 -13.68 -0.21 -4.61
CA ILE A 22 -14.34 -1.37 -4.02
C ILE A 22 -15.71 -1.61 -4.67
N PRO A 23 -16.09 -2.89 -4.88
CA PRO A 23 -17.39 -3.23 -5.46
C PRO A 23 -18.51 -2.92 -4.47
N CYS A 24 -19.53 -2.20 -4.92
CA CYS A 24 -20.70 -1.81 -4.15
C CYS A 24 -21.97 -2.06 -4.96
N ILE A 25 -23.09 -2.37 -4.31
CA ILE A 25 -24.42 -2.38 -4.91
C ILE A 25 -25.16 -1.13 -4.44
N THR A 26 -25.84 -0.46 -5.36
CA THR A 26 -26.71 0.67 -5.01
C THR A 26 -28.03 0.15 -4.43
N GLU A 27 -28.47 0.61 -3.26
CA GLU A 27 -29.73 0.16 -2.65
C GLU A 27 -30.95 0.92 -3.18
N GLN A 28 -30.76 2.16 -3.63
CA GLN A 28 -31.81 3.07 -4.08
C GLN A 28 -31.47 3.65 -5.44
N GLU A 29 -32.44 4.25 -6.12
CA GLU A 29 -32.17 5.01 -7.33
C GLU A 29 -31.48 6.33 -6.97
N LEU A 30 -30.35 6.63 -7.63
CA LEU A 30 -29.58 7.84 -7.40
C LEU A 30 -29.59 8.72 -8.65
N SER A 31 -30.18 9.90 -8.53
CA SER A 31 -30.33 10.84 -9.64
C SER A 31 -28.98 11.43 -10.08
N ASN A 32 -28.80 11.63 -11.39
CA ASN A 32 -27.62 12.21 -12.03
C ASN A 32 -26.29 11.46 -11.79
N LEU A 33 -26.34 10.20 -11.33
CA LEU A 33 -25.16 9.38 -11.06
C LEU A 33 -24.95 8.25 -12.10
N GLY A 34 -25.65 8.28 -13.23
CA GLY A 34 -25.50 7.28 -14.28
C GLY A 34 -24.10 7.18 -14.88
N PHE A 35 -23.30 8.26 -14.83
CA PHE A 35 -21.91 8.28 -15.31
C PHE A 35 -20.97 7.31 -14.55
N LEU A 36 -21.37 6.85 -13.36
CA LEU A 36 -20.59 5.90 -12.57
C LEU A 36 -20.57 4.50 -13.18
N ASP A 37 -21.55 4.18 -14.01
CA ASP A 37 -21.61 2.92 -14.76
C ASP A 37 -21.58 3.19 -16.26
N GLN A 38 -20.41 3.00 -16.85
CA GLN A 38 -20.19 3.20 -18.29
C GLN A 38 -20.96 2.20 -19.17
N SER A 39 -21.49 1.12 -18.59
CA SER A 39 -22.27 0.13 -19.33
C SER A 39 -23.72 0.57 -19.58
N HIS A 40 -24.19 1.60 -18.87
CA HIS A 40 -25.55 2.12 -18.99
C HIS A 40 -25.55 3.59 -19.41
N SER A 41 -26.39 3.93 -20.38
CA SER A 41 -26.53 5.31 -20.89
C SER A 41 -27.61 6.12 -20.18
N SER A 42 -28.10 5.66 -19.02
CA SER A 42 -29.09 6.40 -18.23
C SER A 42 -28.44 7.59 -17.52
N THR A 43 -29.22 8.66 -17.33
CA THR A 43 -28.82 9.82 -16.51
C THR A 43 -28.71 9.44 -15.03
N ASP A 44 -29.56 8.54 -14.59
CA ASP A 44 -29.70 8.10 -13.20
C ASP A 44 -29.13 6.69 -13.00
N LEU A 45 -28.70 6.40 -11.79
CA LEU A 45 -28.21 5.09 -11.38
C LEU A 45 -29.35 4.31 -10.74
N LYS A 46 -29.68 3.13 -11.27
CA LYS A 46 -30.81 2.34 -10.79
C LYS A 46 -30.47 1.62 -9.48
N ALA A 47 -31.51 1.29 -8.73
CA ALA A 47 -31.37 0.39 -7.58
C ALA A 47 -30.88 -1.01 -8.01
N ASN A 48 -30.15 -1.66 -7.12
CA ASN A 48 -29.51 -2.98 -7.29
C ASN A 48 -28.44 -3.06 -8.39
N GLN A 49 -27.85 -1.93 -8.77
CA GLN A 49 -26.79 -1.88 -9.77
C GLN A 49 -25.41 -1.95 -9.11
N GLU A 50 -24.49 -2.74 -9.70
CA GLU A 50 -23.11 -2.90 -9.21
C GLU A 50 -22.21 -1.79 -9.75
N VAL A 51 -21.56 -1.06 -8.85
CA VAL A 51 -20.69 0.08 -9.16
C VAL A 51 -19.38 -0.04 -8.39
N GLN A 52 -18.30 0.47 -8.98
CA GLN A 52 -16.99 0.51 -8.34
C GLN A 52 -16.68 1.92 -7.85
N LEU A 53 -16.64 2.09 -6.53
CA LEU A 53 -16.44 3.38 -5.89
C LEU A 53 -15.15 3.41 -5.07
N PRO A 54 -14.44 4.57 -5.02
CA PRO A 54 -13.28 4.71 -4.16
C PRO A 54 -13.62 4.47 -2.69
N LEU A 55 -12.74 3.77 -1.99
CA LEU A 55 -12.92 3.43 -0.58
C LEU A 55 -13.09 4.67 0.31
N TRP A 56 -12.35 5.76 0.08
CA TRP A 56 -12.49 6.99 0.86
C TRP A 56 -13.91 7.55 0.85
N TYR A 57 -14.62 7.44 -0.28
CA TYR A 57 -15.99 7.94 -0.42
C TYR A 57 -16.95 7.08 0.39
N ILE A 58 -16.86 5.76 0.21
CA ILE A 58 -17.68 4.78 0.93
C ILE A 58 -17.50 4.90 2.45
N LEU A 59 -16.27 5.13 2.92
CA LEU A 59 -15.99 5.34 4.34
C LEU A 59 -16.70 6.56 4.92
N GLN A 60 -16.96 7.61 4.13
CA GLN A 60 -17.74 8.77 4.62
C GLN A 60 -19.24 8.49 4.56
N VAL A 61 -19.73 7.94 3.44
CA VAL A 61 -21.17 7.64 3.27
C VAL A 61 -21.65 6.67 4.36
N GLN A 62 -20.85 5.67 4.72
CA GLN A 62 -21.21 4.72 5.78
C GLN A 62 -21.08 5.26 7.21
N LYS A 63 -20.35 6.35 7.47
CA LYS A 63 -20.31 6.96 8.81
C LYS A 63 -21.62 7.59 9.20
N GLU A 64 -22.40 8.06 8.21
CA GLU A 64 -23.72 8.67 8.40
C GLU A 64 -24.85 7.63 8.57
N ARG A 65 -24.48 6.47 9.13
CA ARG A 65 -25.19 5.17 9.26
C ARG A 65 -26.64 5.19 9.79
N GLY A 66 -27.17 6.35 10.17
CA GLY A 66 -28.48 6.50 10.77
C GLY A 66 -29.60 7.02 9.85
N ARG A 67 -29.31 7.45 8.61
CA ARG A 67 -30.36 8.11 7.80
C ARG A 67 -30.58 7.59 6.39
N ASN A 68 -29.57 7.17 5.62
CA ASN A 68 -29.77 6.65 4.26
C ASN A 68 -28.62 5.72 3.85
N GLN A 69 -28.86 4.41 3.79
CA GLN A 69 -27.90 3.46 3.22
C GLN A 69 -28.06 3.50 1.69
N PHE A 70 -27.20 4.27 1.02
CA PHE A 70 -27.23 4.39 -0.44
C PHE A 70 -26.54 3.21 -1.14
N TYR A 71 -25.58 2.58 -0.45
CA TYR A 71 -24.75 1.52 -1.01
C TYR A 71 -24.56 0.37 -0.02
N ASP A 72 -24.73 -0.85 -0.52
CA ASP A 72 -24.27 -2.09 0.12
C ASP A 72 -22.87 -2.42 -0.37
N VAL A 73 -21.92 -2.60 0.55
CA VAL A 73 -20.50 -2.77 0.22
C VAL A 73 -20.17 -4.26 0.13
N LYS A 74 -19.72 -4.71 -1.04
CA LYS A 74 -19.26 -6.08 -1.23
C LYS A 74 -17.80 -6.23 -0.81
N ILE A 75 -17.50 -7.33 -0.14
CA ILE A 75 -16.13 -7.71 0.17
C ILE A 75 -15.39 -8.05 -1.15
N PRO A 76 -14.24 -7.42 -1.44
CA PRO A 76 -13.44 -7.73 -2.62
C PRO A 76 -13.05 -9.21 -2.71
N ASN A 77 -12.90 -9.71 -3.94
CA ASN A 77 -12.62 -11.13 -4.21
C ASN A 77 -11.36 -11.64 -3.51
N ILE A 78 -10.36 -10.77 -3.31
CA ILE A 78 -9.09 -11.11 -2.63
C ILE A 78 -9.27 -11.51 -1.16
N TYR A 79 -10.41 -11.14 -0.54
CA TYR A 79 -10.75 -11.48 0.85
C TYR A 79 -11.85 -12.55 0.96
N LYS A 80 -12.25 -13.18 -0.15
CA LYS A 80 -13.24 -14.27 -0.15
C LYS A 80 -12.62 -15.59 0.32
N SER A 81 -13.48 -16.58 0.63
CA SER A 81 -13.09 -17.89 1.19
C SER A 81 -11.98 -18.58 0.38
N THR A 82 -12.03 -18.53 -0.95
CA THR A 82 -11.05 -19.18 -1.82
C THR A 82 -9.62 -18.71 -1.54
N TYR A 83 -9.38 -17.40 -1.52
CA TYR A 83 -8.05 -16.86 -1.21
C TYR A 83 -7.67 -17.06 0.25
N SER A 84 -8.65 -17.09 1.16
CA SER A 84 -8.40 -17.43 2.56
C SER A 84 -7.89 -18.86 2.74
N GLU A 85 -8.48 -19.83 2.03
CA GLU A 85 -8.06 -21.22 2.08
C GLU A 85 -6.64 -21.39 1.52
N ILE A 86 -6.32 -20.68 0.43
CA ILE A 86 -4.96 -20.66 -0.13
C ILE A 86 -3.96 -20.07 0.89
N CYS A 87 -4.28 -18.94 1.51
CA CYS A 87 -3.43 -18.32 2.52
C CYS A 87 -3.29 -19.17 3.79
N LYS A 88 -4.34 -19.92 4.17
CA LYS A 88 -4.31 -20.86 5.29
C LYS A 88 -3.43 -22.07 5.00
N ALA A 89 -3.43 -22.56 3.76
CA ALA A 89 -2.59 -23.69 3.35
C ALA A 89 -1.10 -23.31 3.35
N ASP A 90 -0.73 -22.23 2.66
CA ASP A 90 0.61 -21.66 2.72
C ASP A 90 0.60 -20.17 2.33
N ALA A 91 0.68 -19.31 3.33
CA ALA A 91 0.75 -17.88 3.14
C ALA A 91 2.05 -17.42 2.44
N THR A 92 3.15 -18.16 2.50
CA THR A 92 4.46 -17.76 1.96
C THR A 92 4.60 -18.03 0.46
N ALA A 93 3.88 -19.02 -0.06
CA ALA A 93 3.77 -19.30 -1.48
C ALA A 93 3.03 -18.19 -2.24
N VAL A 94 2.07 -17.52 -1.58
CA VAL A 94 1.26 -16.46 -2.17
C VAL A 94 2.08 -15.21 -2.45
N ASP A 95 1.94 -14.70 -3.66
CA ASP A 95 2.49 -13.43 -4.13
C ASP A 95 1.51 -12.30 -3.79
N LEU A 96 1.71 -11.67 -2.62
CA LEU A 96 0.84 -10.59 -2.15
C LEU A 96 1.00 -9.33 -3.01
N GLY A 97 2.21 -9.02 -3.45
CA GLY A 97 2.49 -7.84 -4.28
C GLY A 97 1.71 -7.85 -5.61
N LYS A 98 1.51 -9.03 -6.21
CA LYS A 98 0.64 -9.18 -7.40
C LYS A 98 -0.84 -9.16 -7.09
N LEU A 99 -1.25 -9.68 -5.94
CA LEU A 99 -2.66 -9.71 -5.54
C LEU A 99 -3.17 -8.30 -5.23
N ASN A 100 -2.46 -7.61 -4.34
CA ASN A 100 -2.66 -6.21 -4.01
C ASN A 100 -1.41 -5.70 -3.27
N LYS A 101 -0.81 -4.60 -3.74
CA LYS A 101 0.40 -4.02 -3.12
C LYS A 101 0.17 -3.57 -1.66
N HIS A 102 -1.06 -3.29 -1.27
CA HIS A 102 -1.46 -2.85 0.06
C HIS A 102 -2.54 -3.78 0.67
N PHE A 103 -2.35 -5.09 0.52
CA PHE A 103 -3.21 -6.15 1.03
C PHE A 103 -3.57 -6.01 2.52
N TYR A 104 -2.61 -5.70 3.39
CA TYR A 104 -2.87 -5.60 4.83
C TYR A 104 -3.69 -4.34 5.18
N GLU A 105 -3.31 -3.20 4.61
CA GLU A 105 -3.97 -1.92 4.89
C GLU A 105 -5.38 -1.87 4.29
N LEU A 106 -5.55 -2.32 3.05
CA LEU A 106 -6.88 -2.42 2.44
C LEU A 106 -7.77 -3.36 3.25
N GLY A 107 -7.23 -4.51 3.65
CA GLY A 107 -7.97 -5.52 4.39
C GLY A 107 -8.43 -5.03 5.75
N ARG A 108 -7.66 -4.14 6.38
CA ARG A 108 -8.07 -3.43 7.59
C ARG A 108 -9.30 -2.55 7.33
N TYR A 109 -9.34 -1.76 6.26
CA TYR A 109 -10.52 -0.97 5.94
C TYR A 109 -11.72 -1.87 5.61
N VAL A 110 -11.52 -2.89 4.78
CA VAL A 110 -12.56 -3.85 4.39
C VAL A 110 -13.13 -4.60 5.59
N SER A 111 -12.32 -4.87 6.61
CA SER A 111 -12.78 -5.55 7.83
C SER A 111 -13.90 -4.82 8.58
N HIS A 112 -14.04 -3.50 8.39
CA HIS A 112 -15.16 -2.73 8.97
C HIS A 112 -16.51 -3.03 8.31
N PHE A 113 -16.50 -3.52 7.07
CA PHE A 113 -17.70 -3.92 6.34
C PHE A 113 -18.05 -5.41 6.55
N ASP A 114 -17.11 -6.19 7.07
CA ASP A 114 -17.31 -7.61 7.34
C ASP A 114 -17.95 -7.86 8.72
N ARG A 115 -19.23 -8.23 8.71
CA ARG A 115 -20.00 -8.55 9.92
C ARG A 115 -19.50 -9.81 10.63
N ASN A 116 -18.86 -10.73 9.91
CA ASN A 116 -18.44 -12.03 10.44
C ASN A 116 -17.01 -12.02 11.02
N GLY A 117 -16.28 -10.90 10.87
CA GLY A 117 -14.88 -10.77 11.31
C GLY A 117 -13.95 -11.82 10.68
N PHE A 118 -14.31 -12.35 9.53
CA PHE A 118 -13.53 -13.32 8.76
C PHE A 118 -12.29 -12.67 8.16
N VAL A 119 -12.44 -11.49 7.56
CA VAL A 119 -11.37 -10.75 6.88
C VAL A 119 -10.24 -10.43 7.87
N GLY A 120 -10.59 -9.90 9.05
CA GLY A 120 -9.61 -9.59 10.09
C GLY A 120 -8.80 -10.81 10.53
N ARG A 121 -9.46 -11.97 10.73
CA ARG A 121 -8.78 -13.23 11.09
C ARG A 121 -7.85 -13.71 9.97
N MET A 122 -8.30 -13.66 8.72
CA MET A 122 -7.48 -14.07 7.58
C MET A 122 -6.19 -13.23 7.47
N ILE A 123 -6.31 -11.91 7.59
CA ILE A 123 -5.17 -10.99 7.51
C ILE A 123 -4.19 -11.27 8.65
N TYR A 124 -4.70 -11.45 9.88
CA TYR A 124 -3.88 -11.76 11.05
C TYR A 124 -3.08 -13.06 10.87
N GLU A 125 -3.73 -14.16 10.50
CA GLU A 125 -3.04 -15.45 10.33
C GLU A 125 -2.03 -15.42 9.18
N THR A 126 -2.36 -14.71 8.09
CA THR A 126 -1.44 -14.52 6.95
C THR A 126 -0.20 -13.74 7.39
N CYS A 127 -0.37 -12.62 8.10
CA CYS A 127 0.73 -11.82 8.65
C CYS A 127 1.58 -12.65 9.62
N ARG A 128 0.93 -13.41 10.52
CA ARG A 128 1.61 -14.23 11.53
C ARG A 128 2.47 -15.32 10.89
N SER A 129 1.93 -16.03 9.89
CA SER A 129 2.64 -17.08 9.17
C SER A 129 3.87 -16.52 8.45
N ARG A 130 3.71 -15.38 7.77
CA ARG A 130 4.77 -14.76 6.96
C ARG A 130 5.85 -14.04 7.75
N MET A 131 5.60 -13.66 9.01
CA MET A 131 6.59 -12.95 9.85
C MET A 131 7.91 -13.72 10.01
N LYS A 132 7.86 -15.06 10.17
CA LYS A 132 9.08 -15.88 10.26
C LYS A 132 9.86 -15.87 8.95
N TYR A 133 9.15 -16.08 7.85
CA TYR A 133 9.70 -16.03 6.50
C TYR A 133 10.36 -14.67 6.22
N LEU A 134 9.69 -13.57 6.58
CA LEU A 134 10.21 -12.22 6.42
C LEU A 134 11.52 -11.99 7.19
N LYS A 135 11.61 -12.49 8.42
CA LYS A 135 12.85 -12.42 9.21
C LYS A 135 14.00 -13.17 8.52
N ASP A 136 13.72 -14.35 7.98
CA ASP A 136 14.73 -15.14 7.26
C ASP A 136 15.21 -14.42 6.00
N LEU A 137 14.30 -13.74 5.28
CA LEU A 137 14.63 -12.91 4.13
C LEU A 137 15.59 -11.77 4.50
N CYS A 138 15.37 -11.08 5.63
CA CYS A 138 16.25 -9.99 6.07
C CYS A 138 17.70 -10.42 6.30
N ASN A 139 17.96 -11.70 6.56
CA ASN A 139 19.30 -12.24 6.75
C ASN A 139 19.96 -12.66 5.43
N ASN A 140 19.21 -12.75 4.32
CA ASN A 140 19.67 -13.25 3.03
C ASN A 140 19.66 -12.14 1.96
N ILE A 141 20.61 -11.21 2.09
CA ILE A 141 20.73 -9.96 1.32
C ILE A 141 20.92 -10.20 -0.19
N ASN A 142 21.32 -11.40 -0.62
CA ASN A 142 21.62 -11.68 -2.03
C ASN A 142 20.39 -11.70 -2.96
N ASN A 143 19.16 -11.58 -2.44
CA ASN A 143 17.91 -11.75 -3.19
C ASN A 143 16.98 -10.52 -3.19
N GLU A 144 17.50 -9.31 -2.98
CA GLU A 144 16.70 -8.08 -2.86
C GLU A 144 15.69 -7.86 -4.01
N GLN A 145 16.13 -7.97 -5.27
CA GLN A 145 15.29 -7.67 -6.44
C GLN A 145 14.10 -8.64 -6.63
N ARG A 146 14.27 -9.91 -6.26
CA ARG A 146 13.21 -10.92 -6.41
C ARG A 146 12.08 -10.70 -5.39
N ASN A 147 12.43 -10.20 -4.21
CA ASN A 147 11.51 -10.06 -3.09
C ASN A 147 10.63 -8.81 -3.20
N GLU A 148 11.10 -7.75 -3.86
CA GLU A 148 10.33 -6.50 -4.04
C GLU A 148 8.97 -6.72 -4.69
N SER A 149 8.91 -7.58 -5.70
CA SER A 149 7.66 -7.83 -6.45
C SER A 149 6.64 -8.68 -5.71
N ARG A 150 7.07 -9.48 -4.71
CA ARG A 150 6.23 -10.50 -4.05
C ARG A 150 5.64 -10.05 -2.72
N LEU A 151 6.32 -9.15 -2.05
CA LEU A 151 5.96 -8.68 -0.72
C LEU A 151 4.87 -7.60 -0.82
N ASP A 152 4.00 -7.57 0.18
CA ASP A 152 3.15 -6.40 0.40
C ASP A 152 4.00 -5.16 0.74
N HIS A 153 3.47 -3.96 0.55
CA HIS A 153 4.13 -2.71 0.89
C HIS A 153 4.68 -2.70 2.34
N ILE A 154 3.91 -3.08 3.35
CA ILE A 154 4.41 -3.04 4.74
C ILE A 154 5.51 -4.08 4.98
N GLU A 155 5.39 -5.26 4.36
CA GLU A 155 6.39 -6.33 4.44
C GLU A 155 7.68 -5.90 3.75
N TYR A 156 7.57 -5.29 2.57
CA TYR A 156 8.70 -4.79 1.81
C TYR A 156 9.47 -3.72 2.59
N HIS A 157 8.77 -2.78 3.22
CA HIS A 157 9.42 -1.77 4.08
C HIS A 157 10.09 -2.39 5.31
N LEU A 158 9.45 -3.36 5.95
CA LEU A 158 10.04 -4.08 7.09
C LEU A 158 11.26 -4.91 6.65
N PHE A 159 11.21 -5.51 5.46
CA PHE A 159 12.34 -6.20 4.84
C PHE A 159 13.51 -5.25 4.57
N LEU A 160 13.26 -4.08 3.98
CA LEU A 160 14.30 -3.09 3.69
C LEU A 160 14.98 -2.60 4.97
N GLU A 161 14.21 -2.20 5.99
CA GLU A 161 14.78 -1.73 7.24
C GLU A 161 15.45 -2.87 8.03
N GLY A 162 14.91 -4.09 7.97
CA GLY A 162 15.53 -5.28 8.55
C GLY A 162 16.88 -5.62 7.90
N SER A 163 16.92 -5.69 6.58
CA SER A 163 18.15 -5.97 5.81
C SER A 163 19.22 -4.91 6.03
N LYS A 164 18.82 -3.63 6.04
CA LYS A 164 19.69 -2.49 6.37
C LYS A 164 20.23 -2.56 7.79
N THR A 165 19.42 -2.96 8.75
CA THR A 165 19.84 -3.12 10.15
C THR A 165 20.84 -4.25 10.29
N ASN A 166 20.57 -5.40 9.67
CA ASN A 166 21.48 -6.54 9.63
C ASN A 166 22.81 -6.20 8.98
N LYS A 167 22.78 -5.50 7.84
CA LYS A 167 23.99 -5.02 7.17
C LYS A 167 24.84 -4.14 8.07
N LYS A 168 24.23 -3.14 8.73
CA LYS A 168 24.91 -2.28 9.70
C LYS A 168 25.49 -3.07 10.87
N PHE A 169 24.76 -4.07 11.36
CA PHE A 169 25.21 -4.93 12.45
C PHE A 169 26.42 -5.78 12.02
N SER A 170 26.40 -6.36 10.81
CA SER A 170 27.55 -7.07 10.25
C SER A 170 28.76 -6.16 10.02
N GLU A 171 28.54 -4.95 9.47
CA GLU A 171 29.60 -3.94 9.30
C GLU A 171 30.22 -3.53 10.64
N TRP A 172 29.40 -3.42 11.69
CA TRP A 172 29.85 -3.15 13.05
C TRP A 172 30.69 -4.30 13.63
N LEU A 173 30.23 -5.55 13.51
CA LEU A 173 30.96 -6.74 13.96
C LEU A 173 32.33 -6.90 13.28
N GLN A 174 32.46 -6.47 12.02
CA GLN A 174 33.71 -6.53 11.26
C GLN A 174 34.65 -5.35 11.55
N GLU A 175 34.32 -4.46 12.49
CA GLU A 175 35.04 -3.21 12.79
C GLU A 175 35.27 -2.30 11.56
N SER A 176 34.50 -2.49 10.48
CA SER A 176 34.63 -1.74 9.23
C SER A 176 34.13 -0.28 9.35
N THR A 177 33.51 0.07 10.48
CA THR A 177 32.80 1.33 10.74
C THR A 177 33.59 2.36 11.56
N VAL A 178 34.89 2.16 11.73
CA VAL A 178 35.77 3.08 12.51
C VAL A 178 35.92 4.47 11.85
N ASN A 179 35.59 4.61 10.56
CA ASN A 179 35.72 5.86 9.83
C ASN A 179 34.45 6.73 9.88
N ILE A 180 34.56 7.96 10.42
CA ILE A 180 33.50 8.97 10.39
C ILE A 180 33.22 9.35 8.92
N LYS A 181 32.03 9.01 8.43
CA LYS A 181 31.58 9.37 7.08
C LYS A 181 30.75 10.66 7.10
N THR A 182 30.86 11.45 6.04
CA THR A 182 30.01 12.63 5.85
C THR A 182 28.55 12.19 5.69
N SER A 183 27.61 12.88 6.35
CA SER A 183 26.18 12.58 6.25
C SER A 183 25.69 12.65 4.80
N GLU A 184 24.79 11.73 4.44
CA GLU A 184 24.17 11.67 3.10
C GLU A 184 23.51 13.01 2.72
N MET A 185 22.92 13.72 3.69
CA MET A 185 22.33 15.03 3.46
C MET A 185 23.37 16.06 2.98
N VAL A 186 24.56 16.06 3.59
CA VAL A 186 25.66 16.97 3.24
C VAL A 186 26.25 16.59 1.88
N VAL A 187 26.40 15.29 1.60
CA VAL A 187 26.83 14.79 0.28
C VAL A 187 25.85 15.25 -0.79
N ASN A 188 24.54 15.09 -0.56
CA ASN A 188 23.50 15.48 -1.51
C ASN A 188 23.39 17.00 -1.69
N HIS A 189 23.65 17.78 -0.65
CA HIS A 189 23.69 19.24 -0.76
C HIS A 189 24.91 19.69 -1.58
N ARG A 190 26.09 19.09 -1.37
CA ARG A 190 27.30 19.35 -2.17
C ARG A 190 27.11 18.96 -3.64
N LYS A 191 26.52 17.79 -3.91
CA LYS A 191 26.19 17.34 -5.28
C LYS A 191 25.25 18.33 -5.99
N ARG A 192 24.17 18.75 -5.32
CA ARG A 192 23.24 19.76 -5.85
C ARG A 192 23.94 21.08 -6.16
N LYS A 193 24.78 21.57 -5.25
CA LYS A 193 25.55 22.81 -5.45
C LYS A 193 26.51 22.71 -6.65
N ARG A 194 27.18 21.57 -6.82
CA ARG A 194 28.07 21.33 -7.96
C ARG A 194 27.31 21.32 -9.29
N ALA A 195 26.18 20.63 -9.36
CA ALA A 195 25.36 20.56 -10.57
C ALA A 195 24.84 21.95 -10.99
N LEU A 196 24.49 22.81 -10.03
CA LEU A 196 24.09 24.20 -10.31
C LEU A 196 25.24 25.02 -10.90
N MET A 197 26.45 24.91 -10.35
CA MET A 197 27.64 25.59 -10.91
C MET A 197 28.00 25.10 -12.31
N GLU A 198 27.86 23.79 -12.57
CA GLU A 198 28.09 23.22 -13.90
C GLU A 198 27.06 23.71 -14.93
N ALA A 199 25.78 23.82 -14.53
CA ALA A 199 24.73 24.39 -15.37
C ALA A 199 24.95 25.88 -15.68
N GLU A 200 25.32 26.68 -14.69
CA GLU A 200 25.65 28.11 -14.87
C GLU A 200 26.84 28.31 -15.81
N ASN A 201 27.89 27.49 -15.67
CA ASN A 201 29.06 27.53 -16.56
C ASN A 201 28.73 27.09 -18.00
N ALA A 202 27.83 26.12 -18.18
CA ALA A 202 27.37 25.70 -19.50
C ALA A 202 26.56 26.81 -20.21
N ILE A 203 25.71 27.52 -19.47
CA ILE A 203 24.94 28.67 -20.01
C ILE A 203 25.88 29.83 -20.37
N ALA A 204 26.87 30.12 -19.52
CA ALA A 204 27.86 31.16 -19.78
C ALA A 204 28.80 30.82 -20.96
N GLY A 205 29.05 29.53 -21.21
CA GLY A 205 29.81 29.06 -22.37
C GLY A 205 29.03 29.18 -23.68
N SER A 206 27.71 28.99 -23.65
CA SER A 206 26.86 29.05 -24.85
C SER A 206 26.50 30.48 -25.30
N GLN A 207 26.72 31.50 -24.46
CA GLN A 207 26.55 32.92 -24.81
C GLN A 207 27.80 33.56 -25.43
N LYS A 208 28.91 32.82 -25.53
CA LYS A 208 30.21 33.31 -26.07
C LYS A 208 30.51 32.84 -27.50
N THR A 209 29.54 32.23 -28.18
CA THR A 209 29.56 31.89 -29.61
C THR A 209 28.39 32.54 -30.31
#